data_AF-A0A812KE06-F1
#
_entry.id   AF-A0A812KE06-F1
#
_cell.length_a   1.000
_cell.length_b   1.000
_cell.length_c   1.000
_cell.angle_alpha   90.00
_cell.angle_beta   90.00
_cell.angle_gamma   90.00
#
_symmetry.space_group_name_H-M   'P 1'
#
loop_
_entity.id
_entity.type
_entity.pdbx_description
1 polymer ?
#
loop_
_entity_poly.entity_id
_entity_poly.type
_entity_poly.pdbx_seq_one_letter_code
_entity_poly.pdbx_strand_id
1 'polypeptide(L)'
;EPWVHQLLLAVGKLTGLAALINTSFNTRGKPIVNTVSESLEMLDTLPDLDFVLIEDYLFTAPAVKLPMKKFDDAPARVSVVETYEPRIRV
;
A
#
# COMPACT_ATOMS: atom_id res chain seq x y z
N GLU A 1 -14.54 12.71 10.14
CA GLU A 1 -13.18 13.30 9.97
C GLU A 1 -13.15 14.57 9.14
N PRO A 2 -12.84 15.73 9.75
CA PRO A 2 -12.69 17.00 9.04
C PRO A 2 -11.65 16.97 7.92
N TRP A 3 -10.56 16.21 8.08
CA TRP A 3 -9.49 16.12 7.08
C TRP A 3 -9.96 15.48 5.77
N VAL A 4 -10.88 14.52 5.82
CA VAL A 4 -11.46 13.87 4.63
C VAL A 4 -12.28 14.88 3.81
N HIS A 5 -13.02 15.77 4.49
CA HIS A 5 -13.75 16.85 3.82
C HIS A 5 -12.79 17.84 3.16
N GLN A 6 -11.69 18.20 3.81
CA GLN A 6 -10.67 19.08 3.21
C GLN A 6 -10.01 18.43 1.99
N LEU A 7 -9.72 17.13 2.05
CA LEU A 7 -9.19 16.37 0.92
C LEU A 7 -10.17 16.39 -0.27
N LEU A 8 -11.46 16.14 -0.03
CA LEU A 8 -12.50 16.17 -1.06
C LEU A 8 -12.57 17.54 -1.77
N LEU A 9 -12.51 18.63 -1.01
CA LEU A 9 -12.49 19.99 -1.56
C LEU A 9 -11.20 20.28 -2.34
N ALA A 10 -10.05 19.79 -1.87
CA ALA A 10 -8.78 19.93 -2.58
C ALA A 10 -8.81 19.20 -3.93
N VAL A 11 -9.35 17.97 -3.96
CA VAL A 11 -9.57 17.23 -5.22
C VAL A 11 -10.51 17.99 -6.14
N GLY A 12 -11.62 18.53 -5.64
CA GLY A 12 -12.54 19.34 -6.44
C GLY A 12 -11.90 20.58 -7.08
N LYS A 13 -10.96 21.23 -6.38
CA LYS A 13 -10.18 22.35 -6.95
C LYS A 13 -9.24 21.92 -8.06
N LEU A 14 -8.70 20.70 -7.99
CA LEU A 14 -7.76 20.16 -8.98
C LEU A 14 -8.46 19.58 -10.21
N THR A 15 -9.60 18.93 -10.03
CA THR A 15 -10.27 18.15 -11.08
C THR A 15 -11.55 18.80 -11.61
N GLY A 16 -12.08 19.82 -10.92
CA GLY A 16 -13.41 20.39 -11.19
C GLY A 16 -14.57 19.57 -10.64
N LEU A 17 -14.30 18.40 -10.04
CA LEU A 17 -15.30 17.51 -9.45
C LEU A 17 -14.88 17.07 -8.05
N ALA A 18 -15.63 17.51 -7.03
CA ALA A 18 -15.40 17.13 -5.64
C ALA A 18 -16.00 15.74 -5.35
N ALA A 19 -15.34 14.69 -5.84
CA ALA A 19 -15.72 13.29 -5.60
C ALA A 19 -14.50 12.43 -5.27
N LEU A 20 -14.65 11.52 -4.30
CA LEU A 20 -13.66 10.51 -3.92
C LEU A 20 -14.31 9.13 -3.99
N ILE A 21 -13.56 8.14 -4.49
CA ILE A 21 -13.96 6.74 -4.42
C ILE A 21 -13.39 6.15 -3.14
N ASN A 22 -14.25 5.60 -2.29
CA ASN A 22 -13.87 4.87 -1.10
C ASN A 22 -14.20 3.39 -1.27
N THR A 23 -13.16 2.55 -1.31
CA THR A 23 -13.28 1.09 -1.33
C THR A 23 -12.58 0.51 -0.12
N SER A 24 -12.92 -0.73 0.25
CA SER A 24 -12.19 -1.43 1.32
C SER A 24 -10.71 -1.50 0.99
N PHE A 25 -9.86 -1.16 1.95
CA PHE A 25 -8.42 -1.32 1.80
C PHE A 25 -8.02 -2.76 2.11
N ASN A 26 -8.07 -3.62 1.08
CA ASN A 26 -7.74 -5.04 1.15
C ASN A 26 -7.36 -5.61 -0.22
N THR A 27 -6.85 -6.85 -0.23
CA THR A 27 -6.73 -7.66 -1.44
C THR A 27 -7.91 -8.63 -1.54
N ARG A 28 -8.23 -9.08 -2.75
CA ARG A 28 -9.33 -10.02 -2.99
C ARG A 28 -9.26 -11.24 -2.05
N GLY A 29 -10.34 -11.49 -1.33
CA GLY A 29 -10.47 -12.62 -0.40
C GLY A 29 -9.85 -12.42 0.98
N LYS A 30 -9.27 -11.25 1.28
CA LYS A 30 -8.72 -10.91 2.60
C LYS A 30 -9.60 -9.89 3.35
N PRO A 31 -9.57 -9.91 4.70
CA PRO A 31 -10.20 -8.85 5.49
C PRO A 31 -9.58 -7.48 5.21
N ILE A 32 -10.24 -6.42 5.69
CA ILE A 32 -9.65 -5.07 5.72
C ILE A 32 -8.39 -5.12 6.58
N VAL A 33 -7.34 -4.44 6.13
CA VAL A 33 -6.07 -4.34 6.85
C VAL A 33 -6.28 -3.88 8.29
N ASN A 34 -5.56 -4.50 9.24
CA ASN A 34 -5.63 -4.14 10.65
C ASN A 34 -4.26 -3.82 11.27
N THR A 35 -3.19 -3.83 10.48
CA THR A 35 -1.83 -3.51 10.94
C THR A 35 -1.11 -2.58 9.98
N VAL A 36 -0.21 -1.75 10.50
CA VAL A 36 0.67 -0.87 9.68
C VAL A 36 1.51 -1.71 8.72
N SER A 37 2.06 -2.84 9.19
CA SER A 37 2.90 -3.71 8.37
C SER A 37 2.16 -4.27 7.16
N GLU A 38 0.89 -4.66 7.30
CA GLU A 38 0.06 -5.09 6.17
C GLU A 38 -0.18 -3.95 5.17
N SER A 39 -0.48 -2.73 5.65
CA SER A 39 -0.63 -1.56 4.78
C SER A 39 0.63 -1.27 3.96
N LEU A 40 1.81 -1.40 4.57
CA LEU A 40 3.09 -1.17 3.91
C LEU A 40 3.46 -2.32 2.95
N GLU A 41 3.17 -3.58 3.28
CA GLU A 41 3.35 -4.70 2.34
C GLU A 41 2.46 -4.52 1.10
N MET A 42 1.24 -4.02 1.27
CA MET A 42 0.37 -3.66 0.14
C MET A 42 0.96 -2.52 -0.68
N LEU A 43 1.53 -1.49 -0.04
CA LEU A 43 2.21 -0.40 -0.74
C LEU A 43 3.40 -0.89 -1.56
N ASP A 44 4.14 -1.89 -1.07
CA ASP A 44 5.29 -2.44 -1.78
C ASP A 44 4.90 -3.34 -2.97
N THR A 45 3.73 -3.99 -2.92
CA THR A 45 3.37 -5.08 -3.84
C THR A 45 2.21 -4.77 -4.78
N LEU A 46 1.29 -3.87 -4.42
CA LEU A 46 0.16 -3.53 -5.29
C LEU A 46 0.61 -2.57 -6.40
N PRO A 47 0.29 -2.89 -7.68
CA PRO A 47 0.75 -2.10 -8.81
C PRO A 47 0.15 -0.69 -8.84
N ASP A 48 -1.12 -0.55 -8.45
CA ASP A 48 -1.89 0.69 -8.60
C ASP A 48 -2.02 1.49 -7.28
N LEU A 49 -1.19 1.19 -6.28
CA LEU A 49 -1.19 1.89 -4.99
C LEU A 49 0.05 2.76 -4.85
N ASP A 50 -0.10 4.07 -5.00
CA ASP A 50 1.05 4.99 -4.98
C ASP A 50 1.41 5.51 -3.59
N PHE A 51 0.40 5.68 -2.73
CA PHE A 51 0.55 6.33 -1.42
C PHE A 51 -0.27 5.63 -0.33
N VAL A 52 0.27 5.62 0.89
CA VAL A 52 -0.48 5.25 2.11
C VAL A 52 -0.28 6.35 3.14
N LEU A 53 -1.37 6.88 3.68
CA LEU A 53 -1.38 7.82 4.80
C LEU A 53 -1.67 7.06 6.09
N ILE A 54 -0.78 7.16 7.08
CA ILE A 54 -0.95 6.57 8.41
C ILE A 54 -0.74 7.69 9.42
N GLU A 55 -1.82 8.08 10.11
CA GLU A 55 -1.83 9.29 10.94
C GLU A 55 -1.33 10.49 10.12
N ASP A 56 -0.24 11.13 10.56
CA ASP A 56 0.36 12.30 9.90
C ASP A 56 1.50 11.95 8.92
N TYR A 57 1.75 10.66 8.65
CA TYR A 57 2.85 10.20 7.80
C TYR A 57 2.36 9.71 6.45
N LEU A 58 2.88 10.31 5.38
CA LEU A 58 2.63 9.90 4.00
C LEU A 58 3.79 9.03 3.49
N PHE A 59 3.50 7.77 3.21
CA PHE A 59 4.43 6.82 2.62
C PHE A 59 4.20 6.75 1.10
N THR A 60 5.30 6.71 0.34
CA THR A 60 5.27 6.58 -1.12
C THR A 60 5.73 5.19 -1.51
N ALA A 61 5.14 4.64 -2.57
CA ALA A 61 5.58 3.39 -3.13
C ALA A 61 7.08 3.42 -3.51
N PRO A 62 7.80 2.28 -3.40
CA PRO A 62 9.17 2.19 -3.88
C PRO A 62 9.22 2.40 -5.39
N ALA A 63 10.36 2.93 -5.89
CA ALA A 63 10.58 3.15 -7.32
C ALA A 63 10.44 1.86 -8.16
N VAL A 64 10.68 0.71 -7.52
CA VAL A 64 10.46 -0.63 -8.09
C VAL A 64 9.57 -1.41 -7.12
N LYS A 65 8.38 -1.77 -7.57
CA LYS A 65 7.44 -2.61 -6.81
C LYS A 65 8.00 -4.01 -6.64
N LEU A 66 7.79 -4.59 -5.47
CA LEU A 66 8.12 -5.99 -5.23
C LEU A 66 7.13 -6.88 -5.99
N PRO A 67 7.60 -8.00 -6.56
CA PRO A 67 6.69 -8.98 -7.12
C PRO A 67 5.72 -9.44 -6.03
N MET A 68 4.42 -9.47 -6.34
CA MET A 68 3.43 -10.04 -5.43
C MET A 68 3.88 -11.44 -5.04
N LYS A 69 3.95 -11.72 -3.73
CA LYS A 69 4.13 -13.09 -3.26
C LYS A 69 2.99 -13.93 -3.82
N LYS A 70 3.32 -14.97 -4.58
CA LYS A 70 2.36 -16.02 -4.88
C LYS A 70 1.97 -16.63 -3.54
N PHE A 71 0.72 -16.46 -3.14
CA PHE A 71 0.15 -17.27 -2.08
C PHE A 71 -0.10 -18.64 -2.72
N ASP A 72 0.84 -19.56 -2.56
CA ASP A 72 0.55 -20.97 -2.83
C ASP A 72 -0.53 -21.38 -1.82
N ASP A 73 -1.64 -21.97 -2.29
CA ASP A 73 -2.72 -22.54 -1.45
C ASP A 73 -2.26 -23.76 -0.61
N ALA A 74 -0.95 -23.91 -0.39
CA ALA A 74 -0.34 -24.96 0.40
C ALA A 74 -0.12 -24.48 1.85
N PRO A 75 -0.36 -25.33 2.86
CA PRO A 75 -0.13 -24.96 4.26
C PRO A 75 1.33 -24.54 4.47
N ALA A 76 1.50 -23.44 5.20
CA ALA A 76 2.76 -22.74 5.42
C ALA A 76 3.94 -23.69 5.67
N ARG A 77 4.85 -23.80 4.71
CA ARG A 77 6.22 -24.24 4.96
C ARG A 77 7.07 -22.99 5.00
N VAL A 78 7.70 -22.75 6.15
CA VAL A 78 8.69 -21.69 6.35
C VAL A 78 9.82 -21.92 5.36
N SER A 79 9.86 -21.14 4.29
CA SER A 79 11.04 -20.98 3.46
C SER A 79 11.86 -19.82 4.01
N VAL A 80 13.08 -20.13 4.42
CA VAL A 80 14.10 -19.16 4.82
C VAL A 80 14.32 -18.20 3.65
N VAL A 81 14.02 -16.93 3.85
CA VAL A 81 14.33 -15.87 2.88
C VAL A 81 15.82 -15.56 3.02
N GLU A 82 16.59 -15.90 1.99
CA GLU A 82 18.00 -15.55 1.89
C GLU A 82 18.11 -14.03 1.75
N THR A 83 18.75 -13.38 2.72
CA THR A 83 18.90 -11.92 2.77
C THR A 83 19.77 -11.42 1.61
N TYR A 84 19.21 -10.53 0.78
CA TYR A 84 19.96 -9.79 -0.23
C TYR A 84 20.75 -8.64 0.43
N GLU A 85 22.07 -8.72 0.43
CA GLU A 85 22.95 -7.60 0.75
C GLU A 85 23.33 -6.83 -0.53
N PRO A 86 22.97 -5.54 -0.67
CA PRO A 86 23.45 -4.74 -1.78
C PRO A 86 24.94 -4.43 -1.57
N ARG A 87 25.80 -4.95 -2.46
CA ARG A 87 27.20 -4.52 -2.51
C ARG A 87 27.29 -3.09 -3.05
N ILE A 88 27.40 -2.13 -2.16
CA ILE A 88 27.90 -0.79 -2.52
C ILE A 88 29.38 -0.94 -2.86
N ARG A 89 29.75 -0.76 -4.14
CA ARG A 89 31.16 -0.51 -4.49
C ARG A 89 31.43 0.98 -4.30
N VAL A 90 32.37 1.27 -3.40
CA VAL A 90 32.98 2.59 -3.20
C VAL A 90 33.90 2.91 -4.36
#